data_AF-X6NMN3-F1
#
_entry.id   AF-X6NMN3-F1
#
_cell.length_a   1.000
_cell.length_b   1.000
_cell.length_c   1.000
_cell.angle_alpha   90.00
_cell.angle_beta   90.00
_cell.angle_gamma   90.00
#
_symmetry.space_group_name_H-M   'P 1'
#
loop_
_entity.id
_entity.type
_entity.pdbx_description
1 polymer ?
#
loop_
_entity_poly.entity_id
_entity_poly.type
_entity_poly.pdbx_seq_one_letter_code
_entity_poly.pdbx_strand_id
1 'polypeptide(L)'
;MKTPDDFKRKENTDDPSRKDEKEWKESRERESGTVQPSAVSPEAGERTDKDTTRASSGSDFTRSEKDEKKRDLPSKQEEKRDIETRQEEQRERQKEREKERGEKVIEEREDRERGQEERERERERGSKPKESTVGSTAENVKEAFGKNDKEKEVGPGMTQSDRNDRRDLKEKNEKKTSAPSDPTKGVRDPKSYHDMTHRDERRDVEERSSERERKMEVPKTRGFPETERKKDVSETEMKQPSQQQQQQGQVASESKTEESAAASRSKNDQLSFSKDISNEKFDSFKQKCGNGSLDNKDLPTRHCFTFLIEGREQEDSPFHSRKIHLPPNSGVTIGRGYDLGQTSTEKFLKMMNKIGVSRNVVDVLKPAVGKTKDEAKTEFDLLQKNPILARDILTKEQQRLLFCEHAKEHEEMVTSKCKQGWNVDFSRLHPLMQDILFDLCFRDDLHPSKQSALRSYVEKNNLNGLYKVMQNKEMWEEVPADRFQKRCEYLEMHIRR
;
A
#
# COMPACT_ATOMS: atom_id res chain seq x y z
N MET A 1 26.93 8.91 67.78
CA MET A 1 27.58 8.17 66.69
C MET A 1 26.88 6.83 66.51
N LYS A 2 25.92 6.74 65.58
CA LYS A 2 25.33 5.52 65.00
C LYS A 2 24.85 5.86 63.58
N THR A 3 25.07 4.95 62.64
CA THR A 3 24.77 5.04 61.19
C THR A 3 23.26 4.99 60.90
N PRO A 4 22.80 5.48 59.74
CA PRO A 4 21.48 5.17 59.21
C PRO A 4 21.57 4.22 58.01
N ASP A 5 21.29 2.94 58.25
CA ASP A 5 20.61 2.06 57.31
C ASP A 5 19.12 2.12 57.64
N ASP A 6 18.29 2.47 56.64
CA ASP A 6 16.90 2.02 56.43
C ASP A 6 16.09 3.06 55.65
N PHE A 7 16.02 2.91 54.33
CA PHE A 7 14.90 3.42 53.53
C PHE A 7 14.53 2.39 52.47
N LYS A 8 13.63 1.47 52.84
CA LYS A 8 12.88 0.63 51.88
C LYS A 8 11.86 1.49 51.16
N ARG A 9 12.09 1.75 49.87
CA ARG A 9 11.12 2.36 48.96
C ARG A 9 10.16 1.27 48.48
N LYS A 10 8.87 1.38 48.83
CA LYS A 10 7.79 0.59 48.23
C LYS A 10 7.53 1.14 46.82
N GLU A 11 7.71 0.29 45.81
CA GLU A 11 7.26 0.58 44.45
C GLU A 11 5.75 0.30 44.34
N ASN A 12 4.98 1.35 44.09
CA ASN A 12 3.58 1.24 43.68
C ASN A 12 3.55 0.80 42.22
N THR A 13 3.01 -0.39 41.97
CA THR A 13 2.83 -0.99 40.65
C THR A 13 1.34 -0.98 40.30
N ASP A 14 0.80 0.20 40.01
CA ASP A 14 -0.54 0.35 39.44
C ASP A 14 -0.52 1.41 38.34
N ASP A 15 0.07 1.06 37.20
CA ASP A 15 -0.11 1.76 35.93
C ASP A 15 -1.08 0.95 35.05
N PRO A 16 -2.33 1.40 34.87
CA PRO A 16 -3.35 0.68 34.12
C PRO A 16 -3.03 0.55 32.62
N SER A 17 -2.09 1.32 32.06
CA SER A 17 -1.73 1.24 30.63
C SER A 17 -0.95 -0.03 30.25
N ARG A 18 -0.32 -0.70 31.22
CA ARG A 18 0.45 -1.94 31.00
C ARG A 18 -0.41 -3.22 31.00
N LYS A 19 -1.65 -3.17 31.49
CA LYS A 19 -2.55 -4.33 31.50
C LYS A 19 -3.08 -4.64 30.09
N ASP A 20 -3.44 -3.62 29.34
CA ASP A 20 -3.99 -3.75 27.98
C ASP A 20 -2.96 -4.31 26.98
N GLU A 21 -1.68 -3.95 27.11
CA GLU A 21 -0.62 -4.47 26.23
C GLU A 21 -0.30 -5.96 26.49
N LYS A 22 -0.44 -6.40 27.75
CA LYS A 22 -0.24 -7.80 28.13
C LYS A 22 -1.40 -8.68 27.69
N GLU A 23 -2.64 -8.19 27.81
CA GLU A 23 -3.85 -8.90 27.38
C GLU A 23 -3.92 -9.02 25.84
N TRP A 24 -3.44 -8.00 25.12
CA TRP A 24 -3.27 -8.03 23.66
C TRP A 24 -2.20 -9.03 23.20
N LYS A 25 -1.04 -9.10 23.89
CA LYS A 25 0.02 -10.09 23.61
C LYS A 25 -0.40 -11.52 23.97
N GLU A 26 -1.08 -11.72 25.10
CA GLU A 26 -1.57 -13.04 25.54
C GLU A 26 -2.67 -13.59 24.63
N SER A 27 -3.55 -12.73 24.08
CA SER A 27 -4.56 -13.14 23.09
C SER A 27 -3.91 -13.62 21.79
N ARG A 28 -2.79 -13.00 21.40
CA ARG A 28 -1.99 -13.41 20.24
C ARG A 28 -1.27 -14.74 20.43
N GLU A 29 -0.88 -15.08 21.66
CA GLU A 29 -0.21 -16.35 21.98
C GLU A 29 -1.20 -17.51 22.18
N ARG A 30 -2.37 -17.26 22.80
CA ARG A 30 -3.39 -18.31 23.05
C ARG A 30 -3.99 -18.90 21.76
N GLU A 31 -4.05 -18.15 20.67
CA GLU A 31 -4.57 -18.65 19.38
C GLU A 31 -3.51 -19.41 18.54
N SER A 32 -2.24 -19.38 18.95
CA SER A 32 -1.15 -20.11 18.28
C SER A 32 -0.84 -21.48 18.89
N GLY A 33 -1.60 -21.87 19.92
CA GLY A 33 -1.46 -23.17 20.59
C GLY A 33 -1.97 -24.31 19.71
N THR A 34 -1.05 -25.03 19.08
CA THR A 34 -1.27 -26.35 18.47
C THR A 34 -1.98 -27.27 19.46
N VAL A 35 -3.24 -27.61 19.18
CA VAL A 35 -3.97 -28.67 19.89
C VAL A 35 -3.22 -29.97 19.65
N GLN A 36 -2.52 -30.46 20.68
CA GLN A 36 -2.02 -31.83 20.67
C GLN A 36 -3.21 -32.79 20.77
N PRO A 37 -3.26 -33.87 19.95
CA PRO A 37 -4.25 -34.91 20.14
C PRO A 37 -3.94 -35.66 21.44
N SER A 38 -4.85 -35.57 22.41
CA SER A 38 -4.79 -36.35 23.64
C SER A 38 -4.93 -37.83 23.30
N ALA A 39 -3.92 -38.59 23.72
CA ALA A 39 -3.90 -40.04 23.67
C ALA A 39 -5.03 -40.61 24.54
N VAL A 40 -5.91 -41.40 23.92
CA VAL A 40 -6.92 -42.20 24.61
C VAL A 40 -6.26 -43.54 24.97
N SER A 41 -6.07 -43.78 26.27
CA SER A 41 -5.76 -45.11 26.80
C SER A 41 -7.05 -45.91 27.03
N PRO A 42 -7.04 -47.24 26.82
CA PRO A 42 -8.23 -48.07 26.93
C PRO A 42 -8.41 -48.60 28.36
N GLU A 43 -9.60 -48.40 28.93
CA GLU A 43 -10.06 -49.19 30.08
C GLU A 43 -10.88 -50.39 29.59
N ALA A 44 -10.54 -51.55 30.12
CA ALA A 44 -11.25 -52.80 29.99
C ALA A 44 -12.41 -52.86 31.01
N GLY A 45 -13.56 -53.41 30.61
CA GLY A 45 -14.64 -53.70 31.55
C GLY A 45 -15.92 -54.24 30.92
N GLU A 46 -16.06 -55.58 30.96
CA GLU A 46 -17.29 -56.37 31.16
C GLU A 46 -18.44 -56.39 30.12
N ARG A 47 -18.46 -57.52 29.40
CA ARG A 47 -19.56 -58.51 29.22
C ARG A 47 -21.00 -58.03 29.44
N THR A 48 -21.84 -58.26 28.42
CA THR A 48 -22.91 -59.29 28.49
C THR A 48 -23.32 -59.76 27.09
N ASP A 49 -23.68 -61.03 27.04
CA ASP A 49 -24.03 -61.85 25.88
C ASP A 49 -25.28 -61.37 25.12
N LYS A 50 -25.31 -61.63 23.80
CA LYS A 50 -26.36 -62.48 23.18
C LYS A 50 -26.14 -62.66 21.68
N ASP A 51 -25.99 -63.93 21.31
CA ASP A 51 -26.51 -64.61 20.13
C ASP A 51 -26.87 -63.78 18.89
N THR A 52 -26.13 -63.99 17.80
CA THR A 52 -26.76 -64.65 16.64
C THR A 52 -25.72 -65.27 15.71
N THR A 53 -25.97 -66.53 15.43
CA THR A 53 -25.27 -67.44 14.54
C THR A 53 -25.40 -67.03 13.07
N ARG A 54 -24.29 -67.01 12.31
CA ARG A 54 -24.30 -67.48 10.92
C ARG A 54 -22.92 -67.93 10.43
N ALA A 55 -22.89 -69.21 10.05
CA ALA A 55 -21.82 -69.95 9.35
C ALA A 55 -21.15 -69.14 8.23
N SER A 56 -19.83 -69.08 8.18
CA SER A 56 -18.93 -70.09 7.57
C SER A 56 -19.23 -70.36 6.09
N SER A 57 -18.43 -69.75 5.21
CA SER A 57 -17.72 -70.48 4.14
C SER A 57 -16.62 -69.57 3.60
N GLY A 58 -15.39 -70.03 3.76
CA GLY A 58 -14.24 -69.49 3.06
C GLY A 58 -14.29 -69.91 1.58
N SER A 59 -13.82 -69.02 0.72
CA SER A 59 -13.26 -69.40 -0.56
C SER A 59 -12.13 -68.43 -0.90
N ASP A 60 -10.93 -68.98 -0.92
CA ASP A 60 -9.75 -68.42 -1.57
C ASP A 60 -10.11 -67.82 -2.93
N PHE A 61 -9.79 -66.55 -3.14
CA PHE A 61 -9.71 -65.98 -4.47
C PHE A 61 -8.57 -64.96 -4.54
N THR A 62 -7.38 -65.46 -4.86
CA THR A 62 -6.23 -64.66 -5.29
C THR A 62 -6.54 -64.05 -6.67
N ARG A 63 -7.19 -62.88 -6.67
CA ARG A 63 -7.42 -62.10 -7.90
C ARG A 63 -6.14 -61.38 -8.29
N SER A 64 -5.54 -61.81 -9.40
CA SER A 64 -4.31 -61.24 -9.94
C SER A 64 -4.48 -59.76 -10.34
N GLU A 65 -3.67 -58.88 -9.74
CA GLU A 65 -3.47 -57.47 -10.11
C GLU A 65 -2.74 -57.28 -11.45
N LYS A 66 -3.17 -57.95 -12.53
CA LYS A 66 -2.52 -57.80 -13.86
C LYS A 66 -3.41 -57.38 -15.02
N ASP A 67 -4.72 -57.24 -14.86
CA ASP A 67 -5.63 -56.95 -15.99
C ASP A 67 -6.37 -55.60 -15.93
N GLU A 68 -5.98 -54.65 -15.07
CA GLU A 68 -6.70 -53.37 -14.91
C GLU A 68 -5.99 -52.14 -15.55
N LYS A 69 -5.21 -52.35 -16.62
CA LYS A 69 -4.56 -51.26 -17.40
C LYS A 69 -4.82 -51.37 -18.89
N LYS A 70 -6.09 -51.31 -19.29
CA LYS A 70 -6.51 -50.77 -20.59
C LYS A 70 -7.68 -49.82 -20.36
N ARG A 71 -7.39 -48.64 -19.80
CA ARG A 71 -8.31 -47.51 -19.90
C ARG A 71 -8.11 -46.92 -21.28
N ASP A 72 -9.19 -46.88 -22.05
CA ASP A 72 -9.22 -46.32 -23.40
C ASP A 72 -8.73 -44.88 -23.36
N LEU A 73 -7.50 -44.68 -23.85
CA LEU A 73 -6.99 -43.34 -24.10
C LEU A 73 -7.83 -42.73 -25.23
N PRO A 74 -8.39 -41.53 -25.04
CA PRO A 74 -9.16 -40.87 -26.09
C PRO A 74 -8.30 -40.79 -27.35
N SER A 75 -8.92 -41.10 -28.49
CA SER A 75 -8.19 -41.08 -29.75
C SER A 75 -7.63 -39.67 -29.99
N LYS A 76 -6.48 -39.56 -30.65
CA LYS A 76 -5.89 -38.25 -31.00
C LYS A 76 -6.86 -37.32 -31.75
N GLN A 77 -7.88 -37.89 -32.40
CA GLN A 77 -8.94 -37.13 -33.08
C GLN A 77 -9.99 -36.54 -32.13
N GLU A 78 -10.20 -37.15 -30.97
CA GLU A 78 -11.12 -36.68 -29.94
C GLU A 78 -10.48 -35.52 -29.16
N GLU A 79 -9.21 -35.67 -28.79
CA GLU A 79 -8.42 -34.59 -28.17
C GLU A 79 -8.34 -33.33 -29.06
N LYS A 80 -8.19 -33.52 -30.38
CA LYS A 80 -8.19 -32.40 -31.33
C LYS A 80 -9.54 -31.66 -31.38
N ARG A 81 -10.66 -32.41 -31.35
CA ARG A 81 -12.02 -31.83 -31.36
C ARG A 81 -12.31 -31.06 -30.07
N ASP A 82 -11.85 -31.55 -28.93
CA ASP A 82 -12.00 -30.85 -27.65
C ASP A 82 -11.21 -29.54 -27.62
N ILE A 83 -10.00 -29.53 -28.20
CA ILE A 83 -9.19 -28.31 -28.30
C ILE A 83 -9.85 -27.27 -29.22
N GLU A 84 -10.36 -27.69 -30.40
CA GLU A 84 -11.05 -26.80 -31.33
C GLU A 84 -12.32 -26.20 -30.70
N THR A 85 -13.12 -27.03 -30.00
CA THR A 85 -14.33 -26.58 -29.29
C THR A 85 -14.01 -25.54 -28.22
N ARG A 86 -12.96 -25.76 -27.41
CA ARG A 86 -12.52 -24.80 -26.39
C ARG A 86 -12.03 -23.49 -27.00
N GLN A 87 -11.37 -23.53 -28.16
CA GLN A 87 -10.91 -22.33 -28.84
C GLN A 87 -12.09 -21.52 -29.42
N GLU A 88 -13.12 -22.19 -29.92
CA GLU A 88 -14.33 -21.54 -30.42
C GLU A 88 -15.12 -20.87 -29.26
N GLU A 89 -15.30 -21.56 -28.14
CA GLU A 89 -15.90 -20.98 -26.94
C GLU A 89 -15.15 -19.74 -26.44
N GLN A 90 -13.81 -19.76 -26.48
CA GLN A 90 -13.01 -18.59 -26.11
C GLN A 90 -13.20 -17.41 -27.07
N ARG A 91 -13.34 -17.67 -28.38
CA ARG A 91 -13.61 -16.63 -29.39
C ARG A 91 -14.99 -16.01 -29.19
N GLU A 92 -16.02 -16.81 -28.92
CA GLU A 92 -17.37 -16.30 -28.65
C GLU A 92 -17.42 -15.47 -27.36
N ARG A 93 -16.78 -15.93 -26.28
CA ARG A 93 -16.64 -15.13 -25.05
C ARG A 93 -15.90 -13.82 -25.26
N GLN A 94 -14.94 -13.77 -26.17
CA GLN A 94 -14.24 -12.53 -26.50
C GLN A 94 -15.14 -11.56 -27.27
N LYS A 95 -15.92 -12.05 -28.26
CA LYS A 95 -16.89 -11.22 -28.98
C LYS A 95 -17.96 -10.65 -28.05
N GLU A 96 -18.45 -11.44 -27.10
CA GLU A 96 -19.44 -10.99 -26.11
C GLU A 96 -18.88 -9.86 -25.23
N ARG A 97 -17.65 -9.99 -24.74
CA ARG A 97 -16.96 -8.94 -23.97
C ARG A 97 -16.73 -7.66 -24.78
N GLU A 98 -16.42 -7.79 -26.07
CA GLU A 98 -16.26 -6.62 -26.95
C GLU A 98 -17.60 -5.93 -27.19
N LYS A 99 -18.70 -6.68 -27.33
CA LYS A 99 -20.05 -6.15 -27.41
C LYS A 99 -20.46 -5.41 -26.14
N GLU A 100 -20.28 -6.02 -24.96
CA GLU A 100 -20.56 -5.37 -23.65
C GLU A 100 -19.76 -4.08 -23.46
N ARG A 101 -18.48 -4.08 -23.88
CA ARG A 101 -17.65 -2.86 -23.86
C ARG A 101 -18.20 -1.78 -24.78
N GLY A 102 -18.68 -2.15 -25.97
CA GLY A 102 -19.32 -1.23 -26.91
C GLY A 102 -20.58 -0.60 -26.31
N GLU A 103 -21.45 -1.41 -25.70
CA GLU A 103 -22.69 -0.95 -25.05
C GLU A 103 -22.39 0.01 -23.88
N LYS A 104 -21.39 -0.30 -23.05
CA LYS A 104 -20.99 0.58 -21.94
C LYS A 104 -20.42 1.92 -22.40
N VAL A 105 -19.70 1.96 -23.52
CA VAL A 105 -19.18 3.22 -24.09
C VAL A 105 -20.34 4.10 -24.62
N ILE A 106 -21.39 3.49 -25.16
CA ILE A 106 -22.59 4.20 -25.60
C ILE A 106 -23.32 4.79 -24.39
N GLU A 107 -23.52 3.99 -23.33
CA GLU A 107 -24.17 4.43 -22.08
C GLU A 107 -23.42 5.60 -21.42
N GLU A 108 -22.08 5.51 -21.30
CA GLU A 108 -21.25 6.60 -20.76
C GLU A 108 -21.33 7.88 -21.60
N ARG A 109 -21.53 7.76 -22.92
CA ARG A 109 -21.70 8.91 -23.81
C ARG A 109 -23.07 9.57 -23.58
N GLU A 110 -24.13 8.79 -23.49
CA GLU A 110 -25.48 9.29 -23.20
C GLU A 110 -25.54 10.01 -21.84
N ASP A 111 -24.87 9.47 -20.82
CA ASP A 111 -24.77 10.13 -19.51
C ASP A 111 -24.04 11.47 -19.56
N ARG A 112 -22.98 11.57 -20.37
CA ARG A 112 -22.28 12.85 -20.57
C ARG A 112 -23.16 13.87 -21.31
N GLU A 113 -23.90 13.43 -22.32
CA GLU A 113 -24.83 14.28 -23.05
C GLU A 113 -25.96 14.77 -22.13
N ARG A 114 -26.57 13.88 -21.31
CA ARG A 114 -27.55 14.26 -20.27
C ARG A 114 -26.99 15.28 -19.28
N GLY A 115 -25.76 15.08 -18.80
CA GLY A 115 -25.10 16.01 -17.87
C GLY A 115 -24.77 17.36 -18.50
N GLN A 116 -24.56 17.44 -19.81
CA GLN A 116 -24.38 18.70 -20.52
C GLN A 116 -25.71 19.45 -20.68
N GLU A 117 -26.79 18.76 -21.05
CA GLU A 117 -28.12 19.36 -21.14
C GLU A 117 -28.60 19.92 -19.80
N GLU A 118 -28.35 19.21 -18.69
CA GLU A 118 -28.73 19.68 -17.36
C GLU A 118 -28.00 20.98 -16.98
N ARG A 119 -26.69 21.05 -17.25
CA ARG A 119 -25.89 22.27 -17.03
C ARG A 119 -26.36 23.44 -17.90
N GLU A 120 -26.81 23.17 -19.13
CA GLU A 120 -27.37 24.19 -20.01
C GLU A 120 -28.70 24.72 -19.46
N ARG A 121 -29.60 23.82 -19.01
CA ARG A 121 -30.85 24.22 -18.33
C ARG A 121 -30.60 25.04 -17.06
N GLU A 122 -29.57 24.72 -16.28
CA GLU A 122 -29.20 25.51 -15.10
C GLU A 122 -28.71 26.92 -15.47
N ARG A 123 -27.93 27.06 -16.56
CA ARG A 123 -27.48 28.36 -17.07
C ARG A 123 -28.64 29.22 -17.56
N GLU A 124 -29.62 28.62 -18.22
CA GLU A 124 -30.84 29.32 -18.64
C GLU A 124 -31.67 29.78 -17.43
N ARG A 125 -31.79 28.95 -16.39
CA ARG A 125 -32.49 29.32 -15.15
C ARG A 125 -31.76 30.43 -14.37
N GLY A 126 -30.43 30.43 -14.39
CA GLY A 126 -29.58 31.42 -13.71
C GLY A 126 -29.51 32.80 -14.39
N SER A 127 -29.94 32.91 -15.65
CA SER A 127 -29.83 34.17 -16.42
C SER A 127 -31.07 35.07 -16.37
N LYS A 128 -32.09 34.77 -15.54
CA LYS A 128 -33.16 35.76 -15.33
C LYS A 128 -32.60 36.94 -14.52
N PRO A 129 -32.53 38.15 -15.10
CA PRO A 129 -32.07 39.32 -14.36
C PRO A 129 -33.00 39.52 -13.17
N LYS A 130 -32.42 39.62 -11.97
CA LYS A 130 -33.16 40.05 -10.79
C LYS A 130 -33.62 41.48 -11.07
N GLU A 131 -34.89 41.66 -11.39
CA GLU A 131 -35.53 42.97 -11.34
C GLU A 131 -35.33 43.52 -9.93
N SER A 132 -34.50 44.55 -9.83
CA SER A 132 -34.22 45.26 -8.60
C SER A 132 -35.45 46.09 -8.25
N THR A 133 -36.33 45.54 -7.41
CA THR A 133 -37.39 46.31 -6.77
C THR A 133 -36.76 47.27 -5.76
N VAL A 134 -36.57 48.52 -6.19
CA VAL A 134 -36.26 49.65 -5.32
C VAL A 134 -37.58 50.26 -4.84
N GLY A 135 -37.82 50.24 -3.54
CA GLY A 135 -38.95 50.92 -2.89
C GLY A 135 -38.98 50.56 -1.40
N SER A 136 -38.37 51.35 -0.53
CA SER A 136 -38.95 52.51 0.16
C SER A 136 -39.54 52.11 1.52
N THR A 137 -38.87 52.56 2.57
CA THR A 137 -39.28 52.55 3.98
C THR A 137 -40.32 53.64 4.24
N ALA A 138 -41.49 53.31 4.82
CA ALA A 138 -42.19 54.10 5.84
C ALA A 138 -43.54 53.49 6.25
N GLU A 139 -43.70 53.38 7.57
CA GLU A 139 -44.92 53.64 8.37
C GLU A 139 -46.22 52.82 8.27
N ASN A 140 -46.70 52.55 9.49
CA ASN A 140 -48.08 52.54 9.99
C ASN A 140 -48.86 51.23 10.17
N VAL A 141 -48.92 50.89 11.47
CA VAL A 141 -50.07 50.38 12.22
C VAL A 141 -51.37 51.09 11.81
N LYS A 142 -52.40 50.34 11.38
CA LYS A 142 -53.78 50.41 11.94
C LYS A 142 -54.78 49.50 11.21
N GLU A 143 -55.59 48.87 12.06
CA GLU A 143 -57.02 48.57 11.94
C GLU A 143 -57.56 47.54 10.94
N ALA A 144 -58.30 46.63 11.55
CA ALA A 144 -59.23 45.67 11.00
C ALA A 144 -60.53 46.34 10.55
N PHE A 145 -61.02 45.96 9.38
CA PHE A 145 -62.42 45.83 8.90
C PHE A 145 -62.22 45.30 7.46
N GLY A 146 -62.80 44.20 6.98
CA GLY A 146 -64.19 43.82 7.00
C GLY A 146 -64.64 43.63 5.55
N LYS A 147 -64.87 42.36 5.16
CA LYS A 147 -65.83 41.87 4.17
C LYS A 147 -65.72 42.21 2.66
N ASN A 148 -65.86 41.12 1.90
CA ASN A 148 -66.67 40.91 0.69
C ASN A 148 -66.06 41.11 -0.72
N ASP A 149 -66.00 39.95 -1.39
CA ASP A 149 -66.67 39.62 -2.66
C ASP A 149 -66.16 40.11 -4.02
N LYS A 150 -66.08 39.09 -4.90
CA LYS A 150 -66.44 39.03 -6.33
C LYS A 150 -65.39 39.28 -7.42
N GLU A 151 -65.15 38.18 -8.14
CA GLU A 151 -65.28 38.01 -9.60
C GLU A 151 -64.69 39.07 -10.54
N LYS A 152 -63.74 38.64 -11.40
CA LYS A 152 -63.98 38.56 -12.86
C LYS A 152 -62.84 37.91 -13.63
N GLU A 153 -63.25 37.07 -14.57
CA GLU A 153 -62.49 36.46 -15.67
C GLU A 153 -62.10 37.47 -16.78
N VAL A 154 -61.48 36.91 -17.83
CA VAL A 154 -61.17 37.43 -19.19
C VAL A 154 -59.79 38.07 -19.26
N GLY A 155 -58.83 37.69 -20.11
CA GLY A 155 -58.78 36.83 -21.30
C GLY A 155 -57.48 37.19 -22.08
N PRO A 156 -57.08 36.41 -23.10
CA PRO A 156 -55.69 36.33 -23.59
C PRO A 156 -55.43 37.12 -24.89
N GLY A 157 -54.16 37.34 -25.24
CA GLY A 157 -53.79 37.58 -26.65
C GLY A 157 -52.43 38.24 -26.94
N MET A 158 -51.70 37.63 -27.89
CA MET A 158 -50.91 38.26 -28.98
C MET A 158 -49.57 38.96 -28.59
N THR A 159 -48.46 38.91 -29.33
CA THR A 159 -48.05 38.30 -30.63
C THR A 159 -46.52 38.32 -30.72
N GLN A 160 -45.97 37.52 -31.65
CA GLN A 160 -44.58 37.50 -32.11
C GLN A 160 -44.18 38.74 -32.96
N SER A 161 -42.86 38.86 -33.21
CA SER A 161 -42.10 39.76 -34.13
C SER A 161 -41.29 40.82 -33.35
N ASP A 162 -40.01 41.13 -33.57
CA ASP A 162 -39.15 41.14 -34.76
C ASP A 162 -37.65 41.01 -34.37
N ARG A 163 -36.88 40.18 -35.08
CA ARG A 163 -35.72 40.49 -35.96
C ARG A 163 -34.66 41.50 -35.48
N ASN A 164 -33.44 40.98 -35.40
CA ASN A 164 -32.15 41.50 -35.90
C ASN A 164 -31.88 43.01 -35.82
N ASP A 165 -30.80 43.40 -35.11
CA ASP A 165 -29.63 44.01 -35.76
C ASP A 165 -28.49 44.45 -34.80
N ARG A 166 -27.27 44.48 -35.38
CA ARG A 166 -26.00 45.16 -34.99
C ARG A 166 -25.13 44.51 -33.91
N ARG A 167 -23.99 43.89 -34.29
CA ARG A 167 -22.68 44.41 -34.74
C ARG A 167 -21.89 45.22 -33.69
N ASP A 168 -20.73 44.63 -33.39
CA ASP A 168 -19.40 45.24 -33.29
C ASP A 168 -19.21 46.44 -32.36
N LEU A 169 -18.55 46.20 -31.22
CA LEU A 169 -17.58 47.13 -30.64
C LEU A 169 -16.43 46.34 -29.97
N LYS A 170 -15.25 46.42 -30.62
CA LYS A 170 -13.93 46.19 -30.03
C LYS A 170 -13.51 47.48 -29.33
N GLU A 171 -13.00 47.39 -28.10
CA GLU A 171 -11.93 48.25 -27.55
C GLU A 171 -11.47 47.65 -26.22
N LYS A 172 -10.28 47.03 -26.16
CA LYS A 172 -9.03 47.61 -25.63
C LYS A 172 -9.21 48.34 -24.29
N ASN A 173 -8.65 47.77 -23.23
CA ASN A 173 -7.89 48.57 -22.28
C ASN A 173 -6.74 47.78 -21.65
N GLU A 174 -5.53 48.30 -21.86
CA GLU A 174 -4.28 47.90 -21.23
C GLU A 174 -4.12 48.59 -19.85
N LYS A 175 -3.33 47.94 -18.98
CA LYS A 175 -2.40 48.51 -17.99
C LYS A 175 -2.90 49.53 -16.95
N LYS A 176 -2.70 49.17 -15.67
CA LYS A 176 -1.83 49.86 -14.67
C LYS A 176 -2.04 49.21 -13.29
N THR A 177 -1.02 48.55 -12.72
CA THR A 177 -0.07 49.06 -11.70
C THR A 177 -0.74 49.70 -10.48
N SER A 178 -0.61 49.08 -9.29
CA SER A 178 0.04 49.67 -8.10
C SER A 178 -0.30 48.88 -6.82
N ALA A 179 0.73 48.49 -6.07
CA ALA A 179 0.67 48.11 -4.66
C ALA A 179 0.35 49.32 -3.77
N PRO A 180 -0.16 49.08 -2.54
CA PRO A 180 0.39 49.75 -1.35
C PRO A 180 0.53 48.76 -0.17
N SER A 181 1.72 48.59 0.42
CA SER A 181 2.25 49.33 1.58
C SER A 181 1.55 49.04 2.92
N ASP A 182 2.29 48.31 3.74
CA ASP A 182 2.20 48.09 5.18
C ASP A 182 2.38 49.40 6.00
N PRO A 183 1.68 49.57 7.14
CA PRO A 183 2.22 50.37 8.23
C PRO A 183 2.18 49.64 9.60
N THR A 184 3.40 49.33 10.04
CA THR A 184 3.96 49.35 11.41
C THR A 184 3.16 49.88 12.61
N LYS A 185 3.34 49.14 13.73
CA LYS A 185 3.77 49.55 15.11
C LYS A 185 2.77 50.00 16.19
N GLY A 186 2.88 49.30 17.33
CA GLY A 186 2.76 49.76 18.74
C GLY A 186 2.84 48.53 19.65
N VAL A 187 3.91 48.17 20.36
CA VAL A 187 4.68 48.79 21.47
C VAL A 187 3.83 49.15 22.70
N ARG A 188 3.86 48.27 23.73
CA ARG A 188 4.06 48.56 25.18
C ARG A 188 4.09 47.24 26.02
N ASP A 189 5.28 46.69 26.27
CA ASP A 189 6.05 46.64 27.54
C ASP A 189 5.38 46.40 28.94
N PRO A 190 6.13 45.96 30.00
CA PRO A 190 6.05 44.61 30.59
C PRO A 190 6.00 44.57 32.17
N LYS A 191 6.26 43.37 32.75
CA LYS A 191 6.51 42.94 34.17
C LYS A 191 5.37 42.06 34.74
N SER A 192 5.57 40.84 35.25
CA SER A 192 6.38 40.40 36.42
C SER A 192 6.47 38.85 36.42
N TYR A 193 7.62 38.17 36.31
CA TYR A 193 8.57 37.69 37.35
C TYR A 193 8.05 36.76 38.47
N HIS A 194 8.43 35.47 38.39
CA HIS A 194 8.93 34.50 39.40
C HIS A 194 8.88 33.10 38.74
N ASP A 195 9.98 32.55 38.20
CA ASP A 195 11.17 31.95 38.84
C ASP A 195 10.85 30.75 39.76
N MET A 196 11.13 29.53 39.31
CA MET A 196 12.18 28.68 39.88
C MET A 196 12.42 27.40 39.03
N THR A 197 13.66 27.35 38.53
CA THR A 197 14.55 26.24 38.17
C THR A 197 14.19 24.79 38.53
N HIS A 198 14.50 23.86 37.60
CA HIS A 198 15.49 22.81 37.85
C HIS A 198 16.25 22.44 36.57
N ARG A 199 17.56 22.27 36.77
CA ARG A 199 18.67 22.13 35.82
C ARG A 199 19.41 20.84 36.17
N ASP A 200 20.14 20.31 35.18
CA ASP A 200 21.15 19.23 35.23
C ASP A 200 20.54 17.81 35.37
N GLU A 201 20.92 16.79 34.58
CA GLU A 201 22.28 16.35 34.27
C GLU A 201 22.42 15.80 32.82
N ARG A 202 23.35 16.37 32.06
CA ARG A 202 24.02 15.72 30.92
C ARG A 202 25.51 16.06 31.04
N ARG A 203 26.30 15.11 31.54
CA ARG A 203 27.75 14.99 31.39
C ARG A 203 28.15 13.58 31.81
N ASP A 204 29.32 13.14 31.32
CA ASP A 204 30.00 11.87 31.60
C ASP A 204 29.75 10.74 30.59
N VAL A 205 30.36 10.85 29.38
CA VAL A 205 31.20 9.79 28.78
C VAL A 205 32.12 10.45 27.74
N GLU A 206 33.22 11.08 28.19
CA GLU A 206 34.33 11.44 27.30
C GLU A 206 35.65 11.48 28.09
N GLU A 207 36.04 10.34 28.67
CA GLU A 207 37.36 10.18 29.27
C GLU A 207 37.78 8.70 29.23
N ARG A 208 38.30 8.26 28.07
CA ARG A 208 39.10 7.02 27.90
C ARG A 208 39.69 6.97 26.49
N SER A 209 40.57 7.91 26.16
CA SER A 209 41.47 7.81 24.99
C SER A 209 42.67 8.77 25.16
N SER A 210 43.43 8.62 26.23
CA SER A 210 44.72 9.31 26.37
C SER A 210 45.60 8.62 27.41
N GLU A 211 45.93 7.35 27.19
CA GLU A 211 47.02 6.72 27.97
C GLU A 211 47.65 5.55 27.20
N ARG A 212 48.46 5.86 26.19
CA ARG A 212 49.53 4.99 25.68
C ARG A 212 50.48 5.75 24.76
N GLU A 213 51.16 6.74 25.31
CA GLU A 213 52.42 7.22 24.74
C GLU A 213 53.47 7.33 25.84
N ARG A 214 54.44 6.41 25.82
CA ARG A 214 55.80 6.69 26.26
C ARG A 214 56.76 5.61 25.75
N LYS A 215 57.73 6.11 24.98
CA LYS A 215 59.12 5.65 24.80
C LYS A 215 59.33 4.41 23.93
N MET A 216 59.86 4.63 22.72
CA MET A 216 61.17 4.04 22.37
C MET A 216 61.88 4.88 21.30
N GLU A 217 63.20 4.77 21.34
CA GLU A 217 64.20 5.73 20.90
C GLU A 217 64.55 5.67 19.40
N VAL A 218 65.08 6.80 18.92
CA VAL A 218 65.69 7.04 17.61
C VAL A 218 66.99 6.23 17.45
N PRO A 219 67.31 5.75 16.24
CA PRO A 219 68.58 6.20 15.68
C PRO A 219 68.53 6.67 14.21
N LYS A 220 69.30 7.75 14.04
CA LYS A 220 69.84 8.49 12.91
C LYS A 220 70.24 7.73 11.60
N THR A 221 70.01 8.46 10.50
CA THR A 221 70.91 8.81 9.36
C THR A 221 70.97 7.99 8.05
N ARG A 222 71.27 8.79 6.98
CA ARG A 222 71.60 8.53 5.55
C ARG A 222 70.39 8.35 4.61
N GLY A 223 70.21 9.08 3.52
CA GLY A 223 70.99 10.12 2.82
C GLY A 223 70.90 9.91 1.30
N PHE A 224 70.18 10.82 0.59
CA PHE A 224 70.29 11.21 -0.85
C PHE A 224 70.19 10.13 -1.98
N PRO A 225 70.01 10.52 -3.27
CA PRO A 225 69.58 11.80 -3.84
C PRO A 225 68.46 11.74 -4.91
N GLU A 226 67.92 12.92 -5.18
CA GLU A 226 67.25 13.34 -6.42
C GLU A 226 68.09 13.07 -7.68
N THR A 227 67.40 12.82 -8.80
CA THR A 227 67.91 13.24 -10.11
C THR A 227 66.79 13.87 -10.93
N GLU A 228 66.96 15.16 -11.22
CA GLU A 228 66.39 15.85 -12.38
C GLU A 228 67.05 15.32 -13.67
N ARG A 229 66.30 15.27 -14.79
CA ARG A 229 66.88 15.57 -16.10
C ARG A 229 65.82 16.08 -17.09
N LYS A 230 66.21 17.16 -17.75
CA LYS A 230 65.50 18.02 -18.70
C LYS A 230 65.68 17.54 -20.16
N LYS A 231 64.76 18.02 -21.04
CA LYS A 231 64.99 18.48 -22.45
C LYS A 231 65.33 17.38 -23.50
N ASP A 232 65.02 17.44 -24.81
CA ASP A 232 64.60 18.49 -25.76
C ASP A 232 64.03 17.84 -27.06
N VAL A 233 63.17 18.59 -27.77
CA VAL A 233 63.08 18.87 -29.25
C VAL A 233 63.15 17.77 -30.33
N SER A 234 62.11 17.72 -31.20
CA SER A 234 62.12 17.95 -32.69
C SER A 234 60.79 17.44 -33.29
N GLU A 235 59.90 18.25 -33.87
CA GLU A 235 59.91 18.88 -35.21
C GLU A 235 60.28 17.93 -36.36
N THR A 236 59.28 17.50 -37.15
CA THR A 236 59.43 17.32 -38.59
C THR A 236 58.10 17.53 -39.33
N GLU A 237 58.22 18.29 -40.40
CA GLU A 237 57.20 18.90 -41.26
C GLU A 237 56.50 17.97 -42.26
N MET A 238 55.32 18.44 -42.67
CA MET A 238 54.74 18.49 -44.03
C MET A 238 54.93 17.32 -45.02
N LYS A 239 53.78 16.80 -45.48
CA LYS A 239 53.45 16.69 -46.92
C LYS A 239 51.94 16.41 -47.13
N GLN A 240 51.25 17.41 -47.67
CA GLN A 240 50.12 17.25 -48.61
C GLN A 240 50.70 17.32 -50.06
N PRO A 241 49.97 17.08 -51.19
CA PRO A 241 48.50 17.10 -51.39
C PRO A 241 47.89 16.05 -52.38
N SER A 242 46.56 16.02 -52.46
CA SER A 242 45.67 15.85 -53.65
C SER A 242 44.35 15.17 -53.23
N GLN A 243 43.24 15.90 -53.09
CA GLN A 243 42.23 16.26 -54.10
C GLN A 243 41.55 15.10 -54.85
N GLN A 244 40.37 14.70 -54.36
CA GLN A 244 39.13 14.44 -55.13
C GLN A 244 37.97 14.31 -54.12
N GLN A 245 37.25 15.38 -53.82
CA GLN A 245 35.92 15.74 -54.35
C GLN A 245 34.82 14.68 -54.23
N GLN A 246 33.86 15.03 -53.36
CA GLN A 246 32.41 14.92 -53.48
C GLN A 246 31.77 13.52 -53.42
N GLN A 247 31.20 13.20 -52.25
CA GLN A 247 29.74 13.12 -52.10
C GLN A 247 29.35 13.29 -50.61
N GLN A 248 28.60 14.36 -50.32
CA GLN A 248 27.90 14.60 -49.06
C GLN A 248 26.48 14.05 -49.17
N GLY A 249 25.96 13.48 -48.07
CA GLY A 249 24.53 13.19 -47.92
C GLY A 249 24.19 12.27 -46.74
N GLN A 250 24.23 12.82 -45.50
CA GLN A 250 23.36 12.56 -44.32
C GLN A 250 22.87 11.10 -44.11
N VAL A 251 23.29 10.30 -43.14
CA VAL A 251 23.37 10.43 -41.66
C VAL A 251 22.14 11.07 -41.01
N ALA A 252 21.15 10.24 -40.64
CA ALA A 252 20.44 10.27 -39.34
C ALA A 252 19.26 9.27 -39.34
N SER A 253 19.37 8.15 -38.63
CA SER A 253 18.27 7.52 -37.84
C SER A 253 18.60 6.09 -37.37
N GLU A 254 19.55 5.92 -36.47
CA GLU A 254 19.72 4.64 -35.74
C GLU A 254 19.98 4.93 -34.26
N SER A 255 18.93 5.36 -33.55
CA SER A 255 18.91 5.41 -32.09
C SER A 255 17.46 5.52 -31.61
N LYS A 256 16.66 4.44 -31.77
CA LYS A 256 15.30 4.39 -31.19
C LYS A 256 14.74 2.99 -30.92
N THR A 257 15.54 1.93 -31.02
CA THR A 257 15.03 0.54 -30.90
C THR A 257 15.40 -0.19 -29.61
N GLU A 258 16.31 0.31 -28.78
CA GLU A 258 16.69 -0.41 -27.55
C GLU A 258 15.84 -0.04 -26.31
N GLU A 259 15.23 1.15 -26.28
CA GLU A 259 14.42 1.59 -25.12
C GLU A 259 13.00 1.00 -25.12
N SER A 260 12.47 0.62 -26.30
CA SER A 260 11.14 -0.02 -26.40
C SER A 260 11.16 -1.51 -26.07
N ALA A 261 12.30 -2.20 -26.29
CA ALA A 261 12.46 -3.63 -26.00
C ALA A 261 12.56 -3.92 -24.48
N ALA A 262 13.15 -3.00 -23.70
CA ALA A 262 13.22 -3.08 -22.24
C ALA A 262 11.85 -2.89 -21.57
N ALA A 263 11.00 -2.01 -22.12
CA ALA A 263 9.64 -1.77 -21.61
C ALA A 263 8.67 -2.94 -21.92
N SER A 264 8.87 -3.65 -23.03
CA SER A 264 8.04 -4.82 -23.40
C SER A 264 8.44 -6.12 -22.69
N ARG A 265 9.68 -6.29 -22.23
CA ARG A 265 10.08 -7.42 -21.37
C ARG A 265 9.59 -7.29 -19.92
N SER A 266 9.39 -6.06 -19.44
CA SER A 266 9.00 -5.79 -18.05
C SER A 266 7.59 -6.25 -17.66
N LYS A 267 6.63 -6.31 -18.60
CA LYS A 267 5.22 -6.62 -18.26
C LYS A 267 4.88 -8.10 -18.18
N ASN A 268 5.66 -8.99 -18.80
CA ASN A 268 5.40 -10.44 -18.80
C ASN A 268 6.25 -11.23 -17.79
N ASP A 269 7.32 -10.63 -17.25
CA ASP A 269 8.29 -11.34 -16.41
C ASP A 269 7.99 -11.31 -14.89
N GLN A 270 7.04 -10.51 -14.41
CA GLN A 270 6.71 -10.50 -12.98
C GLN A 270 5.62 -11.50 -12.59
N LEU A 271 4.70 -11.82 -13.51
CA LEU A 271 3.77 -12.95 -13.34
C LEU A 271 4.42 -14.31 -13.67
N SER A 272 5.58 -14.33 -14.32
CA SER A 272 6.28 -15.58 -14.67
C SER A 272 7.02 -16.20 -13.48
N PHE A 273 7.26 -15.45 -12.40
CA PHE A 273 7.86 -15.99 -11.18
C PHE A 273 6.96 -17.06 -10.50
N SER A 274 5.66 -17.01 -10.77
CA SER A 274 4.67 -18.00 -10.31
C SER A 274 4.66 -19.30 -11.13
N LYS A 275 5.40 -19.42 -12.25
CA LYS A 275 5.36 -20.63 -13.09
C LYS A 275 6.09 -21.83 -12.48
N ASP A 276 7.03 -21.58 -11.57
CA ASP A 276 7.93 -22.61 -11.03
C ASP A 276 7.50 -23.17 -9.67
N ILE A 277 6.51 -22.57 -9.02
CA ILE A 277 5.92 -23.08 -7.79
C ILE A 277 4.65 -23.82 -8.20
N SER A 278 4.43 -25.02 -7.65
CA SER A 278 3.10 -25.60 -7.78
C SER A 278 2.09 -24.65 -7.12
N ASN A 279 1.03 -24.29 -7.85
CA ASN A 279 -0.05 -23.46 -7.31
C ASN A 279 -0.50 -23.95 -5.92
N GLU A 280 -0.48 -25.26 -5.69
CA GLU A 280 -0.74 -25.91 -4.40
C GLU A 280 0.11 -25.41 -3.22
N LYS A 281 1.43 -25.25 -3.38
CA LYS A 281 2.29 -24.77 -2.27
C LYS A 281 1.96 -23.32 -1.92
N PHE A 282 1.73 -22.50 -2.95
CA PHE A 282 1.38 -21.11 -2.76
C PHE A 282 -0.03 -20.95 -2.18
N ASP A 283 -1.00 -21.75 -2.63
CA ASP A 283 -2.35 -21.81 -2.09
C ASP A 283 -2.33 -22.26 -0.62
N SER A 284 -1.51 -23.27 -0.28
CA SER A 284 -1.29 -23.68 1.11
C SER A 284 -0.71 -22.54 1.95
N PHE A 285 0.26 -21.79 1.42
CA PHE A 285 0.81 -20.61 2.09
C PHE A 285 -0.24 -19.51 2.30
N LYS A 286 -1.08 -19.21 1.31
CA LYS A 286 -2.21 -18.28 1.45
C LYS A 286 -3.17 -18.73 2.55
N GLN A 287 -3.50 -20.02 2.58
CA GLN A 287 -4.39 -20.58 3.61
C GLN A 287 -3.80 -20.43 5.02
N LYS A 288 -2.51 -20.72 5.21
CA LYS A 288 -1.80 -20.49 6.48
C LYS A 288 -1.81 -19.02 6.90
N CYS A 289 -1.80 -18.11 5.95
CA CYS A 289 -1.92 -16.68 6.21
C CYS A 289 -3.35 -16.22 6.52
N GLY A 290 -4.35 -17.10 6.49
CA GLY A 290 -5.77 -16.75 6.68
C GLY A 290 -6.41 -16.12 5.45
N ASN A 291 -5.82 -16.34 4.26
CA ASN A 291 -6.21 -15.71 2.99
C ASN A 291 -6.53 -16.74 1.89
N GLY A 292 -6.97 -17.95 2.28
CA GLY A 292 -7.31 -19.03 1.34
C GLY A 292 -8.48 -18.70 0.41
N SER A 293 -9.29 -17.69 0.74
CA SER A 293 -10.41 -17.24 -0.10
C SER A 293 -10.00 -16.24 -1.18
N LEU A 294 -8.73 -15.81 -1.24
CA LEU A 294 -8.23 -14.88 -2.25
C LEU A 294 -7.87 -15.61 -3.55
N ASP A 295 -8.45 -15.13 -4.64
CA ASP A 295 -8.09 -15.54 -5.99
C ASP A 295 -6.83 -14.80 -6.45
N ASN A 296 -6.16 -15.31 -7.48
CA ASN A 296 -4.97 -14.65 -8.03
C ASN A 296 -5.22 -13.23 -8.55
N LYS A 297 -6.45 -12.90 -8.97
CA LYS A 297 -6.85 -11.54 -9.37
C LYS A 297 -6.94 -10.57 -8.18
N ASP A 298 -7.11 -11.09 -6.97
CA ASP A 298 -7.22 -10.32 -5.73
C ASP A 298 -5.84 -10.05 -5.11
N LEU A 299 -4.78 -10.66 -5.63
CA LEU A 299 -3.41 -10.47 -5.18
C LEU A 299 -2.72 -9.35 -5.97
N PRO A 300 -1.86 -8.56 -5.32
CA PRO A 300 -1.02 -7.62 -6.03
C PRO A 300 0.09 -8.36 -6.80
N THR A 301 0.53 -7.79 -7.91
CA THR A 301 1.61 -8.35 -8.75
C THR A 301 2.99 -8.22 -8.11
N ARG A 302 3.15 -7.33 -7.14
CA ARG A 302 4.37 -7.08 -6.36
C ARG A 302 4.01 -6.95 -4.89
N HIS A 303 4.96 -7.19 -4.00
CA HIS A 303 4.78 -7.07 -2.56
C HIS A 303 3.69 -8.03 -2.05
N CYS A 304 3.55 -9.17 -2.73
CA CYS A 304 2.49 -10.15 -2.47
C CYS A 304 2.66 -10.77 -1.08
N PHE A 305 3.91 -11.01 -0.68
CA PHE A 305 4.23 -11.47 0.66
C PHE A 305 3.63 -10.55 1.74
N THR A 306 3.97 -9.25 1.73
CA THR A 306 3.47 -8.27 2.71
C THR A 306 1.95 -8.17 2.67
N PHE A 307 1.35 -8.16 1.48
CA PHE A 307 -0.11 -8.18 1.35
C PHE A 307 -0.74 -9.37 2.09
N LEU A 308 -0.21 -10.58 1.91
CA LEU A 308 -0.76 -11.80 2.51
C LEU A 308 -0.62 -11.86 4.03
N ILE A 309 0.29 -11.10 4.64
CA ILE A 309 0.61 -11.24 6.06
C ILE A 309 0.14 -10.06 6.91
N GLU A 310 -0.16 -8.91 6.29
CA GLU A 310 -0.73 -7.74 6.97
C GLU A 310 -2.22 -7.89 7.33
N GLY A 311 -2.91 -8.88 6.77
CA GLY A 311 -4.34 -9.05 7.03
C GLY A 311 -4.88 -10.44 6.70
N ARG A 312 -6.10 -10.71 7.15
CA ARG A 312 -6.82 -11.97 6.94
C ARG A 312 -8.17 -11.72 6.26
N GLU A 313 -8.73 -12.76 5.63
CA GLU A 313 -10.06 -12.74 4.99
C GLU A 313 -11.12 -13.49 5.82
N GLN A 314 -10.84 -13.75 7.09
CA GLN A 314 -11.74 -14.45 8.03
C GLN A 314 -12.59 -13.43 8.78
N GLU A 315 -13.91 -13.42 8.59
CA GLU A 315 -14.80 -12.35 9.09
C GLU A 315 -14.88 -12.23 10.62
N ASP A 316 -14.63 -13.35 11.29
CA ASP A 316 -14.58 -13.53 12.75
C ASP A 316 -13.21 -13.18 13.34
N SER A 317 -12.19 -13.00 12.49
CA SER A 317 -10.86 -12.63 12.94
C SER A 317 -10.78 -11.15 13.29
N PRO A 318 -10.11 -10.77 14.41
CA PRO A 318 -9.81 -9.38 14.70
C PRO A 318 -8.90 -8.73 13.64
N PHE A 319 -8.30 -9.53 12.75
CA PHE A 319 -7.45 -9.09 11.64
C PHE A 319 -8.18 -9.15 10.27
N HIS A 320 -9.52 -9.18 10.26
CA HIS A 320 -10.31 -9.15 9.04
C HIS A 320 -10.16 -7.83 8.26
N SER A 321 -9.21 -7.81 7.34
CA SER A 321 -8.71 -6.60 6.69
C SER A 321 -9.70 -5.81 5.82
N ARG A 322 -10.95 -6.27 5.64
CA ARG A 322 -12.02 -5.49 4.97
C ARG A 322 -12.95 -4.80 5.96
N LYS A 323 -12.64 -4.83 7.27
CA LYS A 323 -13.25 -4.06 8.35
C LYS A 323 -12.24 -3.03 8.90
N ILE A 324 -12.72 -2.14 9.76
CA ILE A 324 -11.85 -1.19 10.49
C ILE A 324 -11.13 -1.92 11.64
N HIS A 325 -9.89 -1.50 11.92
CA HIS A 325 -9.08 -1.98 13.03
C HIS A 325 -8.43 -0.82 13.78
N LEU A 326 -8.00 -1.05 15.01
CA LEU A 326 -7.21 -0.10 15.79
C LEU A 326 -5.95 -0.80 16.33
N PRO A 327 -4.84 -0.75 15.59
CA PRO A 327 -3.56 -1.23 16.09
C PRO A 327 -3.08 -0.39 17.30
N PRO A 328 -2.29 -0.96 18.22
CA PRO A 328 -1.73 -0.21 19.34
C PRO A 328 -0.91 0.99 18.88
N ASN A 329 -1.07 2.14 19.55
CA ASN A 329 -0.35 3.39 19.27
C ASN A 329 -0.52 3.97 17.84
N SER A 330 -1.52 3.52 17.11
CA SER A 330 -1.81 3.91 15.72
C SER A 330 -3.14 4.69 15.64
N GLY A 331 -3.52 5.11 14.43
CA GLY A 331 -4.87 5.57 14.13
C GLY A 331 -5.80 4.42 13.75
N VAL A 332 -7.06 4.76 13.43
CA VAL A 332 -7.98 3.79 12.82
C VAL A 332 -7.38 3.33 11.50
N THR A 333 -7.28 2.02 11.31
CA THR A 333 -6.67 1.39 10.14
C THR A 333 -7.72 0.66 9.31
N ILE A 334 -7.59 0.72 7.99
CA ILE A 334 -8.42 -0.04 7.05
C ILE A 334 -7.54 -0.83 6.08
N GLY A 335 -8.10 -1.87 5.46
CA GLY A 335 -7.34 -2.67 4.52
C GLY A 335 -6.21 -3.43 5.22
N ARG A 336 -5.09 -3.53 4.52
CA ARG A 336 -3.88 -4.25 4.96
C ARG A 336 -2.80 -3.25 5.35
N GLY A 337 -3.10 -2.44 6.38
CA GLY A 337 -2.14 -1.49 6.98
C GLY A 337 -2.31 -0.02 6.60
N TYR A 338 -3.43 0.41 6.03
CA TYR A 338 -3.65 1.84 5.71
C TYR A 338 -4.14 2.61 6.94
N ASP A 339 -3.21 3.26 7.65
CA ASP A 339 -3.47 4.04 8.86
C ASP A 339 -4.05 5.43 8.55
N LEU A 340 -5.27 5.69 9.00
CA LEU A 340 -5.95 6.98 8.84
C LEU A 340 -5.36 8.07 9.73
N GLY A 341 -4.71 7.71 10.84
CA GLY A 341 -4.12 8.65 11.80
C GLY A 341 -2.88 9.37 11.28
N GLN A 342 -2.13 8.75 10.37
CA GLN A 342 -0.97 9.35 9.68
C GLN A 342 -1.31 9.92 8.30
N THR A 343 -2.61 10.02 8.00
CA THR A 343 -3.11 10.45 6.68
C THR A 343 -3.77 11.81 6.78
N SER A 344 -3.55 12.69 5.80
CA SER A 344 -4.30 13.95 5.68
C SER A 344 -5.67 13.72 5.04
N THR A 345 -6.65 14.57 5.37
CA THR A 345 -8.00 14.51 4.78
C THR A 345 -7.97 14.53 3.24
N GLU A 346 -7.10 15.34 2.64
CA GLU A 346 -6.94 15.40 1.19
C GLU A 346 -6.43 14.06 0.61
N LYS A 347 -5.37 13.50 1.23
CA LYS A 347 -4.79 12.21 0.80
C LYS A 347 -5.81 11.08 0.94
N PHE A 348 -6.55 11.06 2.05
CA PHE A 348 -7.63 10.10 2.29
C PHE A 348 -8.71 10.19 1.21
N LEU A 349 -9.28 11.38 0.97
CA LEU A 349 -10.36 11.56 -0.02
C LEU A 349 -9.90 11.19 -1.44
N LYS A 350 -8.68 11.59 -1.81
CA LYS A 350 -8.07 11.22 -3.11
C LYS A 350 -7.94 9.71 -3.23
N MET A 351 -7.47 9.03 -2.18
CA MET A 351 -7.30 7.58 -2.16
C MET A 351 -8.65 6.86 -2.28
N MET A 352 -9.63 7.23 -1.45
CA MET A 352 -10.95 6.60 -1.45
C MET A 352 -11.68 6.75 -2.79
N ASN A 353 -11.60 7.95 -3.39
CA ASN A 353 -12.15 8.18 -4.73
C ASN A 353 -11.42 7.34 -5.78
N LYS A 354 -10.09 7.26 -5.70
CA LYS A 354 -9.27 6.51 -6.67
C LYS A 354 -9.58 5.03 -6.71
N ILE A 355 -9.84 4.42 -5.55
CA ILE A 355 -10.19 3.00 -5.46
C ILE A 355 -11.71 2.75 -5.54
N GLY A 356 -12.51 3.82 -5.63
CA GLY A 356 -13.96 3.72 -5.81
C GLY A 356 -14.74 3.31 -4.54
N VAL A 357 -14.30 3.73 -3.36
CA VAL A 357 -15.07 3.51 -2.12
C VAL A 357 -16.33 4.38 -2.13
N SER A 358 -17.46 3.80 -1.71
CA SER A 358 -18.74 4.52 -1.68
C SER A 358 -18.68 5.75 -0.76
N ARG A 359 -19.33 6.84 -1.16
CA ARG A 359 -19.36 8.09 -0.41
C ARG A 359 -19.88 7.91 1.03
N ASN A 360 -20.86 7.03 1.24
CA ASN A 360 -21.39 6.72 2.57
C ASN A 360 -20.32 6.18 3.53
N VAL A 361 -19.45 5.29 3.05
CA VAL A 361 -18.32 4.77 3.85
C VAL A 361 -17.28 5.87 4.09
N VAL A 362 -16.97 6.66 3.06
CA VAL A 362 -16.00 7.77 3.16
C VAL A 362 -16.43 8.81 4.18
N ASP A 363 -17.69 9.23 4.14
CA ASP A 363 -18.24 10.25 5.04
C ASP A 363 -18.23 9.77 6.50
N VAL A 364 -18.46 8.48 6.73
CA VAL A 364 -18.37 7.86 8.07
C VAL A 364 -16.94 7.75 8.55
N LEU A 365 -15.97 7.39 7.70
CA LEU A 365 -14.56 7.21 8.11
C LEU A 365 -13.80 8.53 8.25
N LYS A 366 -14.21 9.58 7.54
CA LYS A 366 -13.54 10.89 7.49
C LYS A 366 -13.21 11.48 8.88
N PRO A 367 -14.07 11.39 9.92
CA PRO A 367 -13.75 11.94 11.24
C PRO A 367 -12.58 11.21 11.95
N ALA A 368 -12.18 10.02 11.52
CA ALA A 368 -11.02 9.29 12.06
C ALA A 368 -9.68 9.71 11.46
N VAL A 369 -9.70 10.46 10.36
CA VAL A 369 -8.48 10.88 9.66
C VAL A 369 -7.70 11.87 10.52
N GLY A 370 -6.40 11.62 10.67
CA GLY A 370 -5.48 12.42 11.48
C GLY A 370 -5.56 12.16 13.00
N LYS A 371 -6.47 11.29 13.47
CA LYS A 371 -6.57 10.94 14.89
C LYS A 371 -5.61 9.80 15.22
N THR A 372 -4.91 9.92 16.34
CA THR A 372 -3.98 8.89 16.84
C THR A 372 -4.23 8.63 18.33
N LYS A 373 -3.76 7.49 18.85
CA LYS A 373 -3.82 7.16 20.29
C LYS A 373 -5.25 7.26 20.85
N ASP A 374 -5.46 8.00 21.94
CA ASP A 374 -6.75 8.08 22.64
C ASP A 374 -7.86 8.69 21.78
N GLU A 375 -7.52 9.63 20.90
CA GLU A 375 -8.50 10.20 19.95
C GLU A 375 -8.94 9.16 18.92
N ALA A 376 -8.01 8.34 18.44
CA ALA A 376 -8.32 7.25 17.52
C ALA A 376 -9.16 6.16 18.21
N LYS A 377 -8.88 5.85 19.48
CA LYS A 377 -9.68 4.92 20.28
C LYS A 377 -11.11 5.42 20.45
N THR A 378 -11.27 6.69 20.84
CA THR A 378 -12.58 7.32 21.00
C THR A 378 -13.38 7.29 19.69
N GLU A 379 -12.73 7.61 18.57
CA GLU A 379 -13.39 7.57 17.27
C GLU A 379 -13.71 6.14 16.83
N PHE A 380 -12.80 5.20 17.02
CA PHE A 380 -13.01 3.79 16.71
C PHE A 380 -14.26 3.23 17.43
N ASP A 381 -14.44 3.54 18.72
CA ASP A 381 -15.60 3.12 19.50
C ASP A 381 -16.93 3.71 18.98
N LEU A 382 -16.89 4.90 18.36
CA LEU A 382 -18.04 5.49 17.68
C LEU A 382 -18.30 4.81 16.33
N LEU A 383 -17.25 4.55 15.56
CA LEU A 383 -17.34 3.89 14.26
C LEU A 383 -17.88 2.45 14.36
N GLN A 384 -17.49 1.69 15.39
CA GLN A 384 -17.99 0.34 15.64
C GLN A 384 -19.51 0.27 15.85
N LYS A 385 -20.13 1.37 16.31
CA LYS A 385 -21.58 1.47 16.51
C LYS A 385 -22.32 1.84 15.22
N ASN A 386 -21.60 2.20 14.15
CA ASN A 386 -22.21 2.62 12.90
C ASN A 386 -22.61 1.39 12.05
N PRO A 387 -23.89 1.23 11.67
CA PRO A 387 -24.35 0.06 10.91
C PRO A 387 -23.73 -0.05 9.51
N ILE A 388 -23.23 1.05 8.93
CA ILE A 388 -22.54 1.03 7.64
C ILE A 388 -21.23 0.22 7.75
N LEU A 389 -20.57 0.26 8.91
CA LEU A 389 -19.27 -0.39 9.16
C LEU A 389 -19.38 -1.77 9.83
N ALA A 390 -20.60 -2.24 10.11
CA ALA A 390 -20.83 -3.58 10.68
C ALA A 390 -20.50 -4.72 9.70
N ARG A 391 -20.37 -4.40 8.41
CA ARG A 391 -20.03 -5.29 7.30
C ARG A 391 -18.70 -4.89 6.69
N ASP A 392 -18.28 -5.63 5.68
CA ASP A 392 -17.10 -5.28 4.89
C ASP A 392 -17.26 -3.91 4.25
N ILE A 393 -16.30 -3.03 4.52
CA ILE A 393 -16.24 -1.67 4.02
C ILE A 393 -15.46 -1.56 2.70
N LEU A 394 -14.75 -2.64 2.34
CA LEU A 394 -14.00 -2.78 1.11
C LEU A 394 -14.37 -4.09 0.39
N THR A 395 -14.42 -4.06 -0.93
CA THR A 395 -14.32 -5.28 -1.75
C THR A 395 -12.88 -5.80 -1.75
N LYS A 396 -12.66 -7.07 -2.12
CA LYS A 396 -11.31 -7.62 -2.31
C LYS A 396 -10.49 -6.80 -3.31
N GLU A 397 -11.12 -6.36 -4.40
CA GLU A 397 -10.48 -5.50 -5.39
C GLU A 397 -10.10 -4.13 -4.80
N GLN A 398 -11.00 -3.48 -4.07
CA GLN A 398 -10.72 -2.20 -3.41
C GLN A 398 -9.58 -2.31 -2.39
N GLN A 399 -9.54 -3.39 -1.61
CA GLN A 399 -8.46 -3.67 -0.68
C GLN A 399 -7.11 -3.85 -1.40
N ARG A 400 -7.08 -4.64 -2.48
CA ARG A 400 -5.88 -4.79 -3.33
C ARG A 400 -5.42 -3.45 -3.87
N LEU A 401 -6.34 -2.66 -4.42
CA LEU A 401 -6.02 -1.34 -4.97
C LEU A 401 -5.50 -0.37 -3.89
N LEU A 402 -6.13 -0.36 -2.71
CA LEU A 402 -5.70 0.45 -1.58
C LEU A 402 -4.26 0.11 -1.18
N PHE A 403 -3.96 -1.19 -1.03
CA PHE A 403 -2.61 -1.63 -0.73
C PHE A 403 -1.62 -1.25 -1.82
N CYS A 404 -1.92 -1.51 -3.10
CA CYS A 404 -1.02 -1.17 -4.20
C CYS A 404 -0.70 0.32 -4.28
N GLU A 405 -1.68 1.18 -4.02
CA GLU A 405 -1.48 2.64 -4.02
C GLU A 405 -0.68 3.09 -2.80
N HIS A 406 -0.96 2.54 -1.62
CA HIS A 406 -0.20 2.83 -0.41
C HIS A 406 1.25 2.30 -0.45
N ALA A 407 1.46 1.16 -1.11
CA ALA A 407 2.77 0.53 -1.25
C ALA A 407 3.78 1.38 -2.03
N LYS A 408 3.33 2.32 -2.89
CA LYS A 408 4.23 3.16 -3.69
C LYS A 408 5.18 4.00 -2.83
N GLU A 409 4.66 4.58 -1.75
CA GLU A 409 5.47 5.40 -0.83
C GLU A 409 6.53 4.55 -0.11
N HIS A 410 6.17 3.32 0.26
CA HIS A 410 7.08 2.36 0.88
C HIS A 410 8.11 1.81 -0.13
N GLU A 411 7.72 1.68 -1.39
CA GLU A 411 8.61 1.24 -2.47
C GLU A 411 9.70 2.28 -2.75
N GLU A 412 9.35 3.57 -2.74
CA GLU A 412 10.32 4.66 -2.81
C GLU A 412 11.30 4.60 -1.63
N MET A 413 10.80 4.33 -0.42
CA MET A 413 11.63 4.21 0.78
C MET A 413 12.62 3.04 0.69
N VAL A 414 12.16 1.84 0.35
CA VAL A 414 13.06 0.66 0.22
C VAL A 414 14.06 0.85 -0.93
N THR A 415 13.64 1.48 -2.03
CA THR A 415 14.53 1.82 -3.14
C THR A 415 15.63 2.78 -2.70
N SER A 416 15.26 3.81 -1.93
CA SER A 416 16.23 4.74 -1.34
C SER A 416 17.19 4.03 -0.38
N LYS A 417 16.69 3.17 0.51
CA LYS A 417 17.53 2.37 1.43
C LYS A 417 18.49 1.46 0.67
N CYS A 418 18.05 0.79 -0.41
CA CYS A 418 18.92 -0.05 -1.23
C CYS A 418 20.02 0.76 -1.93
N LYS A 419 19.66 1.92 -2.49
CA LYS A 419 20.61 2.80 -3.17
C LYS A 419 21.64 3.39 -2.20
N GLN A 420 21.19 3.91 -1.06
CA GLN A 420 22.06 4.58 -0.08
C GLN A 420 22.89 3.59 0.74
N GLY A 421 22.29 2.47 1.16
CA GLY A 421 22.95 1.49 2.03
C GLY A 421 23.87 0.51 1.27
N TRP A 422 23.47 0.12 0.05
CA TRP A 422 24.12 -0.98 -0.67
C TRP A 422 24.52 -0.64 -2.11
N ASN A 423 24.20 0.57 -2.61
CA ASN A 423 24.40 0.94 -4.01
C ASN A 423 23.77 -0.05 -5.01
N VAL A 424 22.60 -0.58 -4.65
CA VAL A 424 21.85 -1.55 -5.45
C VAL A 424 20.58 -0.91 -6.00
N ASP A 425 20.28 -1.20 -7.26
CA ASP A 425 18.99 -0.91 -7.87
C ASP A 425 17.96 -1.96 -7.44
N PHE A 426 17.00 -1.54 -6.60
CA PHE A 426 15.94 -2.39 -6.06
C PHE A 426 15.15 -3.12 -7.15
N SER A 427 14.92 -2.47 -8.29
CA SER A 427 14.14 -3.04 -9.40
C SER A 427 14.83 -4.23 -10.09
N ARG A 428 16.15 -4.34 -9.94
CA ARG A 428 16.99 -5.40 -10.53
C ARG A 428 17.22 -6.59 -9.61
N LEU A 429 16.76 -6.49 -8.36
CA LEU A 429 16.83 -7.60 -7.41
C LEU A 429 15.88 -8.72 -7.81
N HIS A 430 16.19 -9.92 -7.35
CA HIS A 430 15.32 -11.08 -7.47
C HIS A 430 13.93 -10.77 -6.86
N PRO A 431 12.81 -11.12 -7.51
CA PRO A 431 11.46 -10.74 -7.05
C PRO A 431 11.15 -11.06 -5.57
N LEU A 432 11.54 -12.24 -5.08
CA LEU A 432 11.38 -12.58 -3.66
C LEU A 432 12.22 -11.73 -2.71
N MET A 433 13.40 -11.32 -3.16
CA MET A 433 14.22 -10.40 -2.40
C MET A 433 13.56 -9.03 -2.35
N GLN A 434 12.93 -8.59 -3.45
CA GLN A 434 12.11 -7.36 -3.45
C GLN A 434 10.96 -7.46 -2.44
N ASP A 435 10.20 -8.56 -2.47
CA ASP A 435 9.09 -8.79 -1.52
C ASP A 435 9.55 -8.77 -0.06
N ILE A 436 10.63 -9.47 0.27
CA ILE A 436 11.15 -9.52 1.65
C ILE A 436 11.72 -8.17 2.09
N LEU A 437 12.49 -7.49 1.23
CA LEU A 437 13.05 -6.18 1.57
C LEU A 437 11.95 -5.11 1.70
N PHE A 438 10.94 -5.16 0.84
CA PHE A 438 9.76 -4.33 0.97
C PHE A 438 9.08 -4.59 2.31
N ASP A 439 8.86 -5.85 2.68
CA ASP A 439 8.26 -6.24 3.94
C ASP A 439 9.02 -5.72 5.17
N LEU A 440 10.34 -5.87 5.13
CA LEU A 440 11.22 -5.37 6.17
C LEU A 440 11.16 -3.85 6.26
N CYS A 441 10.98 -3.14 5.14
CA CYS A 441 10.83 -1.69 5.15
C CYS A 441 9.44 -1.26 5.63
N PHE A 442 8.39 -1.96 5.20
CA PHE A 442 6.99 -1.67 5.50
C PHE A 442 6.71 -1.75 7.01
N ARG A 443 7.27 -2.77 7.68
CA ARG A 443 7.16 -2.94 9.14
C ARG A 443 8.23 -2.19 9.94
N ASP A 444 9.12 -1.48 9.24
CA ASP A 444 10.31 -0.84 9.80
C ASP A 444 11.29 -1.78 10.53
N ASP A 445 11.43 -3.02 10.06
CA ASP A 445 12.46 -3.95 10.53
C ASP A 445 13.86 -3.68 9.97
N LEU A 446 13.96 -2.89 8.91
CA LEU A 446 15.21 -2.70 8.17
C LEU A 446 16.09 -1.62 8.82
N HIS A 447 16.53 -1.85 10.07
CA HIS A 447 17.45 -0.98 10.81
C HIS A 447 18.92 -1.15 10.35
N PRO A 448 19.81 -0.18 10.61
CA PRO A 448 21.20 -0.21 10.13
C PRO A 448 22.02 -1.47 10.49
N SER A 449 21.79 -2.03 11.69
CA SER A 449 22.44 -3.29 12.12
C SER A 449 22.03 -4.46 11.22
N LYS A 450 20.71 -4.62 11.01
CA LYS A 450 20.13 -5.65 10.13
C LYS A 450 20.55 -5.43 8.67
N GLN A 451 20.63 -4.17 8.22
CA GLN A 451 21.10 -3.83 6.87
C GLN A 451 22.54 -4.30 6.60
N SER A 452 23.42 -4.19 7.59
CA SER A 452 24.83 -4.58 7.44
C SER A 452 24.99 -6.08 7.20
N ALA A 453 24.19 -6.90 7.89
CA ALA A 453 24.20 -8.36 7.71
C ALA A 453 23.54 -8.81 6.39
N LEU A 454 22.57 -8.05 5.88
CA LEU A 454 21.93 -8.34 4.59
C LEU A 454 22.78 -7.91 3.38
N ARG A 455 23.60 -6.86 3.55
CA ARG A 455 24.34 -6.16 2.49
C ARG A 455 24.97 -7.08 1.45
N SER A 456 25.86 -7.98 1.89
CA SER A 456 26.64 -8.81 0.97
C SER A 456 25.78 -9.75 0.12
N TYR A 457 24.60 -10.13 0.62
CA TYR A 457 23.67 -11.01 -0.08
C TYR A 457 22.79 -10.22 -1.04
N VAL A 458 22.37 -9.01 -0.66
CA VAL A 458 21.59 -8.13 -1.53
C VAL A 458 22.44 -7.62 -2.71
N GLU A 459 23.68 -7.16 -2.45
CA GLU A 459 24.61 -6.70 -3.50
C GLU A 459 24.90 -7.79 -4.55
N LYS A 460 24.95 -9.06 -4.12
CA LYS A 460 25.21 -10.21 -5.00
C LYS A 460 23.93 -10.83 -5.56
N ASN A 461 22.76 -10.27 -5.25
CA ASN A 461 21.45 -10.85 -5.56
C ASN A 461 21.34 -12.34 -5.15
N ASN A 462 21.95 -12.69 -4.01
CA ASN A 462 22.07 -14.06 -3.52
C ASN A 462 20.89 -14.41 -2.60
N LEU A 463 19.83 -14.95 -3.20
CA LEU A 463 18.61 -15.35 -2.48
C LEU A 463 18.87 -16.43 -1.41
N ASN A 464 19.73 -17.42 -1.70
CA ASN A 464 20.08 -18.47 -0.73
C ASN A 464 20.78 -17.90 0.51
N GLY A 465 21.66 -16.92 0.29
CA GLY A 465 22.33 -16.20 1.36
C GLY A 465 21.36 -15.35 2.19
N LEU A 466 20.43 -14.64 1.53
CA LEU A 466 19.35 -13.92 2.19
C LEU A 466 18.54 -14.86 3.09
N TYR A 467 18.13 -16.03 2.57
CA TYR A 467 17.35 -17.00 3.33
C TYR A 467 18.06 -17.47 4.60
N LYS A 468 19.37 -17.75 4.54
CA LYS A 468 20.16 -18.10 5.73
C LYS A 468 20.14 -17.00 6.79
N VAL A 469 20.20 -15.74 6.38
CA VAL A 469 20.07 -14.59 7.31
C VAL A 469 18.66 -14.50 7.88
N MET A 470 17.63 -14.74 7.06
CA MET A 470 16.24 -14.75 7.52
C MET A 470 15.95 -15.89 8.50
N GLN A 471 16.67 -17.00 8.45
CA GLN A 471 16.54 -18.11 9.40
C GLN A 471 17.20 -17.85 10.76
N ASN A 472 18.06 -16.83 10.88
CA ASN A 472 18.73 -16.52 12.14
C ASN A 472 17.78 -15.83 13.12
N LYS A 473 17.13 -16.60 13.98
CA LYS A 473 16.12 -16.09 14.94
C LYS A 473 16.66 -14.99 15.86
N GLU A 474 17.92 -15.06 16.29
CA GLU A 474 18.55 -14.06 17.18
C GLU A 474 18.60 -12.67 16.51
N MET A 475 18.72 -12.63 15.18
CA MET A 475 18.72 -11.38 14.43
C MET A 475 17.33 -10.71 14.36
N TRP A 476 16.28 -11.49 14.64
CA TRP A 476 14.88 -11.13 14.45
C TRP A 476 14.08 -11.29 15.74
N GLU A 477 14.70 -11.14 16.91
CA GLU A 477 14.04 -11.33 18.23
C GLU A 477 12.83 -10.42 18.45
N GLU A 478 12.88 -9.19 17.92
CA GLU A 478 11.78 -8.21 17.99
C GLU A 478 10.64 -8.51 16.98
N VAL A 479 10.86 -9.44 16.06
CA VAL A 479 9.88 -9.83 15.06
C VAL A 479 8.91 -10.83 15.67
N PRO A 480 7.59 -10.60 15.59
CA PRO A 480 6.62 -11.59 16.04
C PRO A 480 6.87 -12.96 15.40
N ALA A 481 6.85 -14.03 16.20
CA ALA A 481 7.22 -15.38 15.77
C ALA A 481 6.49 -15.84 14.50
N ASP A 482 5.19 -15.60 14.41
CA ASP A 482 4.36 -15.90 13.22
C ASP A 482 4.88 -15.19 11.95
N ARG A 483 5.27 -13.91 12.07
CA ARG A 483 5.79 -13.13 10.93
C ARG A 483 7.17 -13.64 10.50
N PHE A 484 8.03 -13.92 11.46
CA PHE A 484 9.35 -14.53 11.22
C PHE A 484 9.21 -15.87 10.49
N GLN A 485 8.35 -16.76 10.98
CA GLN A 485 8.11 -18.07 10.38
C GLN A 485 7.57 -17.93 8.95
N LYS A 486 6.60 -17.05 8.72
CA LYS A 486 6.05 -16.80 7.38
C LYS A 486 7.10 -16.28 6.40
N ARG A 487 8.05 -15.43 6.81
CA ARG A 487 9.18 -15.00 5.96
C ARG A 487 10.04 -16.19 5.54
N CYS A 488 10.34 -17.09 6.49
CA CYS A 488 11.13 -18.28 6.22
C CYS A 488 10.40 -19.24 5.28
N GLU A 489 9.13 -19.56 5.57
CA GLU A 489 8.31 -20.45 4.74
C GLU A 489 8.13 -19.89 3.31
N TYR A 490 7.92 -18.58 3.20
CA TYR A 490 7.78 -17.91 1.91
C TYR A 490 9.05 -18.08 1.07
N LEU A 491 10.23 -17.84 1.63
CA LEU A 491 11.49 -18.03 0.92
C LEU A 491 11.76 -19.51 0.61
N GLU A 492 11.53 -20.40 1.56
CA GLU A 492 11.77 -21.83 1.42
C GLU A 492 10.94 -22.46 0.29
N MET A 493 9.68 -22.05 0.15
CA MET A 493 8.79 -22.52 -0.92
C MET A 493 9.36 -22.34 -2.33
N HIS A 494 10.19 -21.31 -2.52
CA HIS A 494 10.67 -20.90 -3.83
C HIS A 494 12.15 -21.22 -4.07
N ILE A 495 12.93 -21.45 -3.01
CA ILE A 495 14.30 -21.92 -3.13
C ILE A 495 14.22 -23.40 -3.50
N ARG A 496 14.47 -23.72 -4.78
CA ARG A 496 14.63 -25.10 -5.24
C ARG A 496 15.72 -25.78 -4.42
N ARG A 497 15.37 -26.86 -3.72
CA ARG A 497 16.34 -27.75 -3.07
C ARG A 497 17.05 -28.62 -4.08
#